data_AF-A0A376L0P6-F1
#
_entry.id   AF-A0A376L0P6-F1
#
_cell.length_a   1.000
_cell.length_b   1.000
_cell.length_c   1.000
_cell.angle_alpha   90.00
_cell.angle_beta   90.00
_cell.angle_gamma   90.00
#
_symmetry.space_group_name_H-M   'P 1'
#
loop_
_entity.id
_entity.type
_entity.pdbx_description
1 polymer ?
#
loop_
_entity_poly.entity_id
_entity_poly.type
_entity_poly.pdbx_seq_one_letter_code
_entity_poly.pdbx_strand_id
1 'polypeptide(L)'
;MALHQKCWHVLRRVADFNFSDGKQPLAMARKSLTEMADLLNLQSAAETHLAQYEDFIRSMKPRFVKRGARPLLLTTLIDPRHMLVFGPNSLFQEILDEYGIPNAWQGETKLLGQYRRQYRSSGGV
;
A
#
# COMPACT_ATOMS: atom_id res chain seq x y z
N MET A 1 8.07 29.32 -2.45
CA MET A 1 8.13 28.29 -3.50
C MET A 1 6.71 27.88 -3.93
N ALA A 2 5.94 28.80 -4.53
CA ALA A 2 4.51 28.62 -4.82
C ALA A 2 4.16 28.83 -6.32
N LEU A 3 5.16 28.70 -7.21
CA LEU A 3 5.02 29.04 -8.63
C LEU A 3 4.90 27.81 -9.55
N HIS A 4 5.12 26.59 -9.05
CA HIS A 4 5.22 25.39 -9.90
C HIS A 4 3.92 24.57 -10.02
N GLN A 5 2.86 24.91 -9.28
CA GLN A 5 1.56 24.23 -9.37
C GLN A 5 0.64 24.80 -10.46
N LYS A 6 0.86 26.05 -10.91
CA LYS A 6 -0.11 26.79 -11.75
C LYS A 6 -0.16 26.36 -13.22
N CYS A 7 0.82 25.61 -13.73
CA CYS A 7 0.90 25.30 -15.17
C CYS A 7 0.23 23.98 -15.58
N TRP A 8 -0.18 23.11 -14.65
CA TRP A 8 -0.73 21.78 -14.99
C TRP A 8 -2.16 21.80 -15.55
N HIS A 9 -2.90 22.89 -15.36
CA HIS A 9 -4.32 22.98 -15.74
C HIS A 9 -4.57 23.34 -17.22
N VAL A 10 -3.53 23.58 -18.03
CA VAL A 10 -3.69 24.21 -19.35
C VAL A 10 -3.81 23.19 -20.51
N LEU A 11 -3.55 21.89 -20.30
CA LEU A 11 -3.47 20.95 -21.45
C LEU A 11 -4.33 19.67 -21.42
N ARG A 12 -4.98 19.29 -20.32
CA ARG A 12 -5.97 18.18 -20.29
C ARG A 12 -6.68 18.17 -18.94
N ARG A 13 -7.87 17.56 -18.82
CA ARG A 13 -8.44 17.25 -17.50
C ARG A 13 -7.49 16.25 -16.80
N VAL A 14 -6.80 16.72 -15.77
CA VAL A 14 -5.94 15.92 -14.89
C VAL A 14 -6.73 15.67 -13.61
N ALA A 15 -6.79 14.42 -13.17
CA ALA A 15 -7.32 14.04 -11.87
C ALA A 15 -6.17 13.48 -11.04
N ASP A 16 -5.95 14.05 -9.86
CA ASP A 16 -4.94 13.60 -8.91
C ASP A 16 -5.56 12.60 -7.95
N PHE A 17 -4.94 11.43 -7.82
CA PHE A 17 -5.40 10.38 -6.90
C PHE A 17 -4.43 10.22 -5.74
N ASN A 18 -4.96 10.21 -4.53
CA ASN A 18 -4.16 10.03 -3.32
C ASN A 18 -3.86 8.54 -3.10
N PHE A 19 -2.62 8.23 -2.74
CA PHE A 19 -2.22 6.84 -2.44
C PHE A 19 -2.71 6.38 -1.06
N SER A 20 -2.73 7.29 -0.09
CA SER A 20 -3.10 6.98 1.30
C SER A 20 -3.48 8.27 2.02
N ASP A 21 -4.34 8.16 3.02
CA ASP A 21 -4.58 9.20 4.04
C ASP A 21 -3.50 9.20 5.14
N GLY A 22 -2.49 8.34 5.00
CA GLY A 22 -1.42 8.12 5.97
C GLY A 22 -1.64 6.90 6.86
N LYS A 23 -2.79 6.21 6.78
CA LYS A 23 -3.11 5.05 7.63
C LYS A 23 -3.69 3.85 6.85
N GLN A 24 -4.60 4.08 5.91
CA GLN A 24 -5.34 3.02 5.21
C GLN A 24 -5.26 3.16 3.69
N PRO A 25 -4.14 2.71 3.08
CA PRO A 25 -3.93 2.86 1.65
C PRO A 25 -4.95 2.09 0.80
N LEU A 26 -5.48 0.94 1.25
CA LEU A 26 -6.46 0.20 0.46
C LEU A 26 -7.83 0.88 0.51
N ALA A 27 -8.23 1.42 1.67
CA ALA A 27 -9.44 2.23 1.76
C ALA A 27 -9.37 3.44 0.80
N MET A 28 -8.22 4.11 0.74
CA MET A 28 -8.01 5.20 -0.22
C MET A 28 -8.04 4.71 -1.68
N ALA A 29 -7.39 3.59 -1.98
CA ALA A 29 -7.40 3.01 -3.32
C ALA A 29 -8.80 2.66 -3.82
N ARG A 30 -9.67 2.09 -2.97
CA ARG A 30 -11.09 1.82 -3.30
C ARG A 30 -11.84 3.11 -3.62
N LYS A 31 -11.62 4.17 -2.82
CA LYS A 31 -12.22 5.48 -3.05
C LYS A 31 -11.75 6.11 -4.36
N SER A 32 -10.45 6.09 -4.62
CA SER A 32 -9.87 6.61 -5.87
C SER A 32 -10.32 5.83 -7.10
N LEU A 33 -10.52 4.51 -6.99
CA LEU A 33 -11.08 3.71 -8.09
C LEU A 33 -12.52 4.12 -8.39
N THR A 34 -13.33 4.36 -7.36
CA THR A 34 -14.72 4.81 -7.52
C THR A 34 -14.77 6.20 -8.14
N GLU A 35 -13.93 7.13 -7.68
CA GLU A 35 -13.81 8.48 -8.25
C GLU A 35 -13.37 8.45 -9.72
N MET A 36 -12.43 7.55 -10.08
CA MET A 36 -12.03 7.33 -11.46
C MET A 36 -13.18 6.77 -12.31
N ALA A 37 -13.97 5.85 -11.74
CA ALA A 37 -15.13 5.27 -12.42
C ALA A 37 -16.19 6.32 -12.72
N ASP A 38 -16.44 7.24 -11.78
CA ASP A 38 -17.37 8.35 -11.97
C ASP A 38 -16.90 9.32 -13.06
N LEU A 39 -15.60 9.64 -13.09
CA LEU A 39 -15.03 10.49 -14.13
C LEU A 39 -15.11 9.89 -15.53
N LEU A 40 -15.11 8.56 -15.62
CA LEU A 40 -15.11 7.81 -16.89
C LEU A 40 -16.48 7.24 -17.26
N ASN A 41 -17.51 7.40 -16.42
CA ASN A 41 -18.83 6.74 -16.53
C ASN A 41 -18.72 5.20 -16.60
N LEU A 42 -17.87 4.61 -15.77
CA LEU A 42 -17.58 3.18 -15.69
C LEU A 42 -17.92 2.58 -14.31
N GLN A 43 -18.98 3.08 -13.66
CA GLN A 43 -19.36 2.67 -12.30
C GLN A 43 -19.55 1.16 -12.17
N SER A 44 -20.31 0.55 -13.09
CA SER A 44 -20.56 -0.90 -13.08
C SER A 44 -19.28 -1.73 -13.22
N ALA A 45 -18.31 -1.26 -14.00
CA ALA A 45 -17.02 -1.93 -14.14
C ALA A 45 -16.20 -1.83 -12.84
N ALA A 46 -16.23 -0.68 -12.16
CA ALA A 46 -15.55 -0.49 -10.88
C ALA A 46 -16.17 -1.34 -9.77
N GLU A 47 -17.50 -1.38 -9.67
CA GLU A 47 -18.21 -2.25 -8.72
C GLU A 47 -17.88 -3.72 -8.94
N THR A 48 -17.88 -4.17 -10.20
CA THR A 48 -17.50 -5.54 -10.57
C THR A 48 -16.06 -5.85 -10.13
N HIS A 49 -15.12 -4.95 -10.39
CA HIS A 49 -13.72 -5.12 -10.00
C HIS A 49 -13.55 -5.12 -8.47
N LEU A 50 -14.26 -4.24 -7.75
CA LEU A 50 -14.23 -4.20 -6.28
C LEU A 50 -14.78 -5.49 -5.66
N ALA A 51 -15.88 -6.02 -6.18
CA ALA A 51 -16.44 -7.30 -5.74
C ALA A 51 -15.46 -8.45 -6.00
N GLN A 52 -14.89 -8.52 -7.20
CA GLN A 52 -13.87 -9.52 -7.54
C GLN A 52 -12.65 -9.45 -6.62
N TYR A 53 -12.20 -8.23 -6.30
CA TYR A 53 -11.09 -8.00 -5.39
C TYR A 53 -11.39 -8.53 -3.98
N GLU A 54 -12.55 -8.18 -3.42
CA GLU A 54 -12.94 -8.64 -2.08
C GLU A 54 -13.10 -10.17 -2.01
N ASP A 55 -13.71 -10.77 -3.03
CA ASP A 55 -13.85 -12.22 -3.11
C ASP A 55 -12.50 -12.92 -3.26
N PHE A 56 -11.57 -12.34 -4.03
CA PHE A 56 -10.22 -12.87 -4.17
C PHE A 56 -9.48 -12.88 -2.84
N ILE A 57 -9.47 -11.76 -2.12
CA ILE A 57 -8.81 -11.67 -0.81
C ILE A 57 -9.43 -12.69 0.17
N ARG A 58 -10.76 -12.76 0.25
CA ARG A 58 -11.47 -13.71 1.10
C ARG A 58 -11.13 -15.17 0.76
N SER A 59 -11.07 -15.50 -0.53
CA SER A 59 -10.77 -16.86 -1.01
C SER A 59 -9.36 -17.33 -0.67
N MET A 60 -8.43 -16.39 -0.49
CA MET A 60 -7.01 -16.68 -0.23
C MET A 60 -6.70 -16.83 1.26
N LYS A 61 -7.55 -16.30 2.14
CA LYS A 61 -7.41 -16.39 3.61
C LYS A 61 -7.15 -17.82 4.15
N PRO A 62 -7.83 -18.88 3.68
CA PRO A 62 -7.60 -20.25 4.16
C PRO A 62 -6.17 -20.76 3.96
N ARG A 63 -5.43 -20.22 2.99
CA ARG A 63 -4.05 -20.63 2.70
C ARG A 63 -3.08 -20.26 3.82
N PHE A 64 -3.40 -19.26 4.63
CA PHE A 64 -2.53 -18.74 5.68
C PHE A 64 -2.85 -19.28 7.07
N VAL A 65 -3.97 -19.98 7.25
CA VAL A 65 -4.43 -20.52 8.55
C VAL A 65 -3.40 -21.47 9.18
N LYS A 66 -2.67 -22.23 8.36
CA LYS A 66 -1.66 -23.20 8.86
C LYS A 66 -0.39 -22.57 9.43
N ARG A 67 -0.16 -21.27 9.22
CA ARG A 67 1.11 -20.62 9.58
C ARG A 67 1.21 -20.23 11.06
N GLY A 68 0.07 -20.11 11.75
CA GLY A 68 0.00 -19.59 13.12
C GLY A 68 0.41 -18.11 13.21
N ALA A 69 0.72 -17.64 14.42
CA ALA A 69 0.99 -16.23 14.71
C ALA A 69 2.44 -15.78 14.41
N ARG A 70 3.19 -16.50 13.55
CA ARG A 70 4.57 -16.12 13.23
C ARG A 70 4.56 -14.77 12.48
N PRO A 71 5.28 -13.75 12.98
CA PRO A 71 5.27 -12.43 12.36
C PRO A 71 5.95 -12.44 10.98
N LEU A 72 5.42 -11.66 10.04
CA LEU A 72 5.94 -11.52 8.69
C LEU A 72 6.65 -10.16 8.53
N LEU A 73 7.85 -10.18 7.96
CA LEU A 73 8.58 -8.98 7.59
C LEU A 73 8.54 -8.82 6.07
N LEU A 74 7.93 -7.75 5.59
CA LEU A 74 7.88 -7.41 4.16
C LEU A 74 9.00 -6.42 3.85
N THR A 75 9.85 -6.79 2.89
CA THR A 75 11.00 -5.95 2.52
C THR A 75 11.27 -5.97 1.02
N THR A 76 11.81 -4.87 0.50
CA THR A 76 12.42 -4.85 -0.83
C THR A 76 13.82 -4.22 -0.74
N LEU A 77 14.77 -4.78 -1.49
CA LEU A 77 16.14 -4.27 -1.55
C LEU A 77 16.20 -3.15 -2.59
N ILE A 78 16.60 -1.94 -2.19
CA ILE A 78 16.86 -0.85 -3.14
C ILE A 78 18.29 -0.93 -3.64
N ASP A 79 19.23 -1.06 -2.71
CA ASP A 79 20.66 -1.07 -2.97
C ASP A 79 21.37 -1.93 -1.93
N PRO A 80 22.66 -2.30 -2.12
CA PRO A 80 23.38 -3.22 -1.24
C PRO A 80 23.41 -2.82 0.24
N ARG A 81 23.12 -1.55 0.57
CA ARG A 81 23.14 -1.03 1.93
C ARG A 81 21.78 -0.56 2.41
N HIS A 82 20.74 -0.56 1.57
CA HIS A 82 19.43 -0.05 1.94
C HIS A 82 18.29 -0.99 1.54
N MET A 83 17.50 -1.38 2.54
CA MET A 83 16.24 -2.07 2.36
C MET A 83 15.09 -1.15 2.72
N LEU A 84 14.01 -1.22 1.94
CA LEU A 84 12.71 -0.73 2.36
C LEU A 84 12.03 -1.81 3.17
N VAL A 85 11.53 -1.41 4.32
CA VAL A 85 10.65 -2.25 5.14
C VAL A 85 9.26 -1.64 5.12
N PHE A 86 8.24 -2.47 4.90
CA PHE A 86 6.84 -2.07 4.91
C PHE A 86 6.24 -2.31 6.30
N GLY A 87 5.87 -1.22 6.98
CA GLY A 87 5.28 -1.30 8.32
C GLY A 87 3.76 -1.09 8.35
N PRO A 88 3.21 -0.63 9.50
CA PRO A 88 1.77 -0.63 9.74
C PRO A 88 0.96 0.28 8.81
N ASN A 89 1.55 1.37 8.30
CA ASN A 89 0.84 2.29 7.38
C ASN A 89 1.04 1.90 5.90
N SER A 90 1.46 0.66 5.62
CA SER A 90 1.69 0.17 4.27
C SER A 90 0.43 -0.42 3.65
N LEU A 91 0.41 -0.50 2.32
CA LEU A 91 -0.66 -1.10 1.54
C LEU A 91 -0.98 -2.54 1.97
N PHE A 92 0.01 -3.25 2.50
CA PHE A 92 -0.12 -4.65 2.86
C PHE A 92 -0.75 -4.85 4.24
N GLN A 93 -0.76 -3.84 5.11
CA GLN A 93 -1.17 -4.03 6.51
C GLN A 93 -2.61 -4.53 6.63
N GLU A 94 -3.56 -3.93 5.91
CA GLU A 94 -4.97 -4.36 5.91
C GLU A 94 -5.12 -5.84 5.49
N ILE A 95 -4.32 -6.31 4.51
CA ILE A 95 -4.34 -7.72 4.08
C ILE A 95 -3.71 -8.63 5.13
N LEU A 96 -2.62 -8.20 5.76
CA LEU A 96 -2.00 -8.95 6.84
C LEU A 96 -2.96 -9.08 8.03
N ASP A 97 -3.67 -8.01 8.38
CA ASP A 97 -4.68 -8.01 9.44
C ASP A 97 -5.84 -8.94 9.09
N GLU A 98 -6.34 -8.92 7.84
CA GLU A 98 -7.41 -9.79 7.39
C GLU A 98 -7.01 -11.28 7.43
N TYR A 99 -5.74 -11.59 7.15
CA TYR A 99 -5.19 -12.94 7.22
C TYR A 99 -4.69 -13.32 8.62
N GLY A 100 -4.78 -12.44 9.61
CA GLY A 100 -4.32 -12.69 10.99
C GLY A 100 -2.80 -12.84 11.09
N ILE A 101 -2.07 -12.17 10.21
CA ILE A 101 -0.61 -12.20 10.12
C ILE A 101 -0.04 -10.99 10.88
N PRO A 102 0.70 -11.19 11.98
CA PRO A 102 1.35 -10.08 12.65
C PRO A 102 2.46 -9.50 11.76
N ASN A 103 2.52 -8.17 11.62
CA ASN A 103 3.65 -7.51 10.98
C ASN A 103 4.83 -7.45 11.96
N ALA A 104 5.99 -7.94 11.52
CA ALA A 104 7.22 -7.97 12.31
C ALA A 104 7.83 -6.57 12.51
N TRP A 105 7.51 -5.61 11.63
CA TRP A 105 8.03 -4.24 11.72
C TRP A 105 7.02 -3.32 12.40
N GLN A 106 7.36 -2.90 13.62
CA GLN A 106 6.60 -1.90 14.42
C GLN A 106 7.35 -0.57 14.56
N GLY A 107 8.46 -0.40 13.83
CA GLY A 107 9.26 0.82 13.85
C GLY A 107 8.64 1.96 13.05
N GLU A 108 9.25 3.14 13.10
CA GLU A 108 8.80 4.32 12.33
C GLU A 108 8.63 3.98 10.85
N THR A 109 7.50 4.40 10.27
CA THR A 109 7.23 4.32 8.83
C THR A 109 6.96 5.70 8.27
N LYS A 110 7.51 6.02 7.08
CA LYS A 110 7.17 7.26 6.37
C LYS A 110 5.72 7.20 5.84
N LEU A 111 5.25 8.32 5.28
CA LEU A 111 3.88 8.52 4.76
C LEU A 111 3.35 7.43 3.80
N LEU A 112 4.23 6.67 3.15
CA LEU A 112 3.87 5.54 2.27
C LEU A 112 4.03 4.15 2.94
N GLY A 113 4.15 4.11 4.27
CA GLY A 113 4.36 2.88 5.03
C GLY A 113 5.76 2.28 4.90
N GLN A 114 6.71 2.98 4.27
CA GLN A 114 8.06 2.49 4.01
C GLN A 114 9.11 3.18 4.89
N TYR A 115 10.07 2.43 5.41
CA TYR A 115 11.25 2.95 6.09
C TYR A 115 12.54 2.49 5.40
N ARG A 116 13.49 3.42 5.22
CA ARG A 116 14.81 3.11 4.65
C ARG A 116 15.73 2.66 5.77
N ARG A 117 15.95 1.36 5.90
CA ARG A 117 16.90 0.80 6.86
C ARG A 117 18.27 0.69 6.22
N GLN A 118 19.28 1.30 6.84
CA GLN A 118 20.68 1.08 6.46
C GLN A 118 21.17 -0.23 7.08
N TYR A 119 21.65 -1.16 6.25
CA TYR A 119 22.29 -2.38 6.73
C TYR A 119 23.71 -2.02 7.19
N ARG A 120 23.94 -2.00 8.51
CA ARG A 120 25.30 -1.96 9.05
C ARG A 120 25.78 -3.40 9.11
N SER A 121 26.73 -3.78 8.24
CA SER A 121 27.44 -5.03 8.44
C SER A 121 28.16 -4.94 9.79
N SER A 122 27.84 -5.84 10.71
CA SER A 122 28.67 -6.10 11.87
C SER A 122 30.08 -6.37 11.35
N GLY A 123 31.04 -5.51 11.68
CA GLY A 123 32.44 -5.73 11.35
C GLY A 123 32.86 -7.09 11.90
N GLY A 124 33.21 -8.00 11.00
CA GLY A 124 33.86 -9.25 11.35
C GLY A 124 35.36 -9.02 11.38
N VAL A 125 35.91 -9.21 12.58
CA VAL A 125 37.30 -9.55 13.00
C VAL A 125 38.45 -8.93 12.20
#